data_AF-A0A1B6CU61-F1
#
_entry.id   AF-A0A1B6CU61-F1
#
_cell.length_a   1.000
_cell.length_b   1.000
_cell.length_c   1.000
_cell.angle_alpha   90.00
_cell.angle_beta   90.00
_cell.angle_gamma   90.00
#
_symmetry.space_group_name_H-M   'P 1'
#
loop_
_entity.id
_entity.type
_entity.pdbx_description
1 polymer ?
#
loop_
_entity_poly.entity_id
_entity_poly.type
_entity_poly.pdbx_seq_one_letter_code
_entity_poly.pdbx_strand_id
1 'polypeptide(L)'
;MTSPKLGLPVNSASELIESLVEEVAEVSEQSIETSSSSESFEKTSIHKYEEEWQSLYEDDVHLSKLRERAIAGGLRTSRFRSICWRLLLGALTPGSPNKWLEEIRISRNHYQELKERITINPRIDKSLDVDNPLSTETQSSWNKFFCDNELKSVINQDVVRTFPGVDFFRKEKVQTAMTNILFCY
;
A
#
# COMPACT_ATOMS: atom_id res chain seq x y z
N MET A 1 -12.38 76.69 -46.78
CA MET A 1 -11.07 76.00 -46.74
C MET A 1 -11.31 74.63 -46.11
N THR A 2 -11.66 73.61 -46.90
CA THR A 2 -10.76 72.62 -47.58
C THR A 2 -10.27 71.53 -46.62
N SER A 3 -10.81 70.31 -46.78
CA SER A 3 -10.43 69.05 -46.13
C SER A 3 -8.99 68.61 -46.51
N PRO A 4 -8.39 67.61 -45.82
CA PRO A 4 -8.58 66.23 -46.28
C PRO A 4 -8.73 65.16 -45.18
N LYS A 5 -9.53 64.14 -45.52
CA LYS A 5 -9.61 62.83 -44.89
C LYS A 5 -8.35 62.01 -45.21
N LEU A 6 -7.79 61.31 -44.23
CA LEU A 6 -7.05 60.06 -44.45
C LEU A 6 -7.82 58.93 -43.79
N GLY A 7 -8.24 57.96 -44.59
CA GLY A 7 -8.74 56.67 -44.14
C GLY A 7 -7.59 55.69 -43.99
N LEU A 8 -7.68 54.85 -42.96
CA LEU A 8 -6.98 53.57 -42.86
C LEU A 8 -8.05 52.48 -42.78
N PRO A 9 -7.81 51.30 -43.36
CA PRO A 9 -8.82 50.26 -43.53
C PRO A 9 -9.19 49.64 -42.18
N VAL A 10 -10.48 49.52 -41.94
CA VAL A 10 -11.04 48.71 -40.85
C VAL A 10 -11.06 47.28 -41.35
N ASN A 11 -10.03 46.49 -41.05
CA ASN A 11 -10.13 45.05 -41.20
C ASN A 11 -11.19 44.57 -40.20
N SER A 12 -12.24 43.96 -40.74
CA SER A 12 -13.36 43.46 -39.95
C SER A 12 -12.85 42.39 -38.99
N ALA A 13 -13.37 42.36 -37.76
CA ALA A 13 -13.04 41.38 -36.74
C ALA A 13 -13.20 39.91 -37.20
N SER A 14 -13.91 39.68 -38.31
CA SER A 14 -14.04 38.37 -38.96
C SER A 14 -12.72 37.84 -39.54
N GLU A 15 -11.88 38.69 -40.15
CA GLU A 15 -10.60 38.28 -40.76
C GLU A 15 -9.56 37.92 -39.69
N LEU A 16 -9.61 38.58 -38.53
CA LEU A 16 -8.79 38.24 -37.37
C LEU A 16 -9.19 36.89 -36.77
N ILE A 17 -10.47 36.55 -36.79
CA ILE A 17 -10.96 35.27 -36.26
C ILE A 17 -10.58 34.11 -37.20
N GLU A 18 -10.69 34.28 -38.53
CA GLU A 18 -10.26 33.25 -39.49
C GLU A 18 -8.75 32.97 -39.39
N SER A 19 -7.92 34.01 -39.27
CA SER A 19 -6.47 33.88 -39.04
C SER A 19 -6.15 33.14 -37.74
N LEU A 20 -6.92 33.38 -36.67
CA LEU A 20 -6.75 32.70 -35.38
C LEU A 20 -7.23 31.24 -35.43
N VAL A 21 -8.22 30.92 -36.26
CA VAL A 21 -8.73 29.55 -36.41
C VAL A 21 -7.77 28.71 -37.26
N GLU A 22 -7.15 29.28 -38.28
CA GLU A 22 -6.09 28.62 -39.08
C GLU A 22 -4.82 28.37 -38.24
N GLU A 23 -4.40 29.34 -37.42
CA GLU A 23 -3.22 29.21 -36.54
C GLU A 23 -3.45 28.15 -35.43
N VAL A 24 -4.68 28.01 -34.92
CA VAL A 24 -5.04 26.96 -33.94
C VAL A 24 -5.14 25.58 -34.60
N ALA A 25 -5.52 25.50 -35.89
CA ALA A 25 -5.55 24.25 -36.63
C ALA A 25 -4.12 23.73 -36.91
N GLU A 26 -3.18 24.61 -37.30
CA GLU A 26 -1.77 24.27 -37.51
C GLU A 26 -1.04 23.86 -36.22
N VAL A 27 -1.36 24.47 -35.07
CA VAL A 27 -0.80 24.07 -33.76
C VAL A 27 -1.28 22.68 -33.32
N SER A 28 -2.47 22.25 -33.77
CA SER A 28 -3.01 20.92 -33.48
C SER A 28 -2.31 19.81 -34.27
N GLU A 29 -1.83 20.10 -35.48
CA GLU A 29 -1.14 19.13 -36.33
C GLU A 29 0.36 19.00 -36.02
N GLN A 30 1.01 20.04 -35.49
CA GLN A 30 2.42 19.95 -35.06
C GLN A 30 2.64 19.27 -33.69
N SER A 31 1.57 18.90 -32.98
CA SER A 31 1.67 18.19 -31.69
C SER A 31 1.70 16.65 -31.81
N ILE A 32 1.63 16.10 -33.02
CA ILE A 32 1.43 14.66 -33.23
C ILE A 32 2.74 13.83 -33.24
N GLU A 33 3.92 14.42 -33.41
CA GLU A 33 5.16 13.61 -33.53
C GLU A 33 6.04 13.51 -32.28
N THR A 34 5.68 14.16 -31.15
CA THR A 34 6.47 14.02 -29.90
C THR A 34 5.74 13.33 -28.74
N SER A 35 4.45 12.98 -28.90
CA SER A 35 3.64 12.27 -27.88
C SER A 35 3.46 10.75 -28.13
N SER A 36 3.89 10.26 -29.29
CA SER A 36 3.76 8.84 -29.71
C SER A 36 4.57 7.86 -28.83
N SER A 37 5.71 8.31 -28.29
CA SER A 37 6.57 7.47 -27.46
C SER A 37 6.02 7.30 -26.03
N SER A 38 5.33 8.28 -25.46
CA SER A 38 4.78 8.18 -24.10
C SER A 38 3.52 7.32 -24.05
N GLU A 39 2.59 7.47 -24.99
CA GLU A 39 1.34 6.67 -25.01
C GLU A 39 1.57 5.19 -25.33
N SER A 40 2.52 4.87 -26.20
CA SER A 40 2.85 3.48 -26.57
C SER A 40 3.55 2.72 -25.43
N PHE A 41 4.44 3.40 -24.69
CA PHE A 41 5.09 2.85 -23.50
C PHE A 41 4.12 2.64 -22.34
N GLU A 42 3.16 3.55 -22.13
CA GLU A 42 2.13 3.40 -21.08
C GLU A 42 1.17 2.24 -21.38
N LYS A 43 0.68 2.12 -22.61
CA LYS A 43 -0.17 0.99 -23.04
C LYS A 43 0.53 -0.36 -22.88
N THR A 44 1.82 -0.43 -23.23
CA THR A 44 2.64 -1.63 -23.06
C THR A 44 2.87 -1.97 -21.59
N SER A 45 2.97 -0.96 -20.73
CA SER A 45 3.18 -1.17 -19.29
C SER A 45 1.91 -1.71 -18.63
N ILE A 46 0.74 -1.14 -18.94
CA ILE A 46 -0.55 -1.59 -18.40
C ILE A 46 -0.84 -3.04 -18.82
N HIS A 47 -0.61 -3.39 -20.09
CA HIS A 47 -0.83 -4.75 -20.58
C HIS A 47 0.00 -5.80 -19.82
N LYS A 48 1.25 -5.47 -19.48
CA LYS A 48 2.11 -6.36 -18.66
C LYS A 48 1.58 -6.54 -17.23
N TYR A 49 0.95 -5.53 -16.65
CA TYR A 49 0.29 -5.65 -15.33
C TYR A 49 -0.93 -6.56 -15.41
N GLU A 50 -1.74 -6.40 -16.45
CA GLU A 50 -2.94 -7.20 -16.66
C GLU A 50 -2.58 -8.67 -16.91
N GLU A 51 -1.61 -8.97 -17.77
CA GLU A 51 -1.11 -10.33 -18.00
C GLU A 51 -0.61 -11.00 -16.71
N GLU A 52 0.20 -10.28 -15.90
CA GLU A 52 0.70 -10.84 -14.64
C GLU A 52 -0.44 -11.07 -13.64
N TRP A 53 -1.44 -10.19 -13.62
CA TRP A 53 -2.63 -10.35 -12.79
C TRP A 53 -3.48 -11.54 -13.23
N GLN A 54 -3.77 -11.67 -14.52
CA GLN A 54 -4.55 -12.78 -15.07
C GLN A 54 -3.87 -14.13 -14.79
N SER A 55 -2.55 -14.21 -14.96
CA SER A 55 -1.80 -15.41 -14.60
C SER A 55 -1.91 -15.79 -13.12
N LEU A 56 -2.13 -14.83 -12.21
CA LEU A 56 -2.36 -15.10 -10.79
C LEU A 56 -3.84 -15.40 -10.49
N TYR A 57 -4.76 -14.77 -11.24
CA TYR A 57 -6.20 -14.97 -11.11
C TYR A 57 -6.61 -16.39 -11.56
N GLU A 58 -6.01 -16.86 -12.64
CA GLU A 58 -6.20 -18.19 -13.21
C GLU A 58 -5.45 -19.30 -12.45
N ASP A 59 -4.61 -18.94 -11.46
CA ASP A 59 -3.74 -19.91 -10.82
C ASP A 59 -4.54 -20.93 -9.99
N ASP A 60 -4.07 -22.17 -10.09
CA ASP A 60 -4.69 -23.38 -9.58
C ASP A 60 -4.92 -23.30 -8.05
N VAL A 61 -5.96 -23.98 -7.55
CA VAL A 61 -6.22 -24.20 -6.12
C VAL A 61 -4.97 -24.74 -5.41
N HIS A 62 -4.11 -25.46 -6.13
CA HIS A 62 -2.86 -26.00 -5.60
C HIS A 62 -1.64 -25.06 -5.68
N LEU A 63 -1.74 -23.88 -6.30
CA LEU A 63 -0.65 -22.90 -6.44
C LEU A 63 0.63 -23.48 -7.08
N SER A 64 0.51 -24.54 -7.89
CA SER A 64 1.65 -25.32 -8.39
C SER A 64 2.62 -24.44 -9.21
N LYS A 65 2.07 -23.67 -10.17
CA LYS A 65 2.86 -22.76 -11.01
C LYS A 65 3.47 -21.62 -10.18
N LEU A 66 2.71 -21.04 -9.25
CA LEU A 66 3.24 -20.00 -8.36
C LEU A 66 4.38 -20.52 -7.49
N ARG A 67 4.29 -21.74 -6.97
CA ARG A 67 5.36 -22.38 -6.18
C ARG A 67 6.62 -22.60 -7.01
N GLU A 68 6.50 -23.15 -8.20
CA GLU A 68 7.63 -23.33 -9.13
C GLU A 68 8.31 -21.99 -9.44
N ARG A 69 7.51 -20.97 -9.79
CA ARG A 69 8.00 -19.61 -10.03
C ARG A 69 8.68 -18.99 -8.81
N ALA A 70 8.16 -19.24 -7.61
CA ALA A 70 8.74 -18.75 -6.37
C ALA A 70 10.10 -19.38 -6.06
N ILE A 71 10.21 -20.70 -6.22
CA ILE A 71 11.45 -21.45 -6.04
C ILE A 71 12.52 -21.00 -7.05
N ALA A 72 12.11 -20.73 -8.29
CA ALA A 72 13.00 -20.18 -9.32
C ALA A 72 13.41 -18.71 -9.08
N GLY A 73 12.94 -18.06 -8.00
CA GLY A 73 13.24 -16.66 -7.68
C GLY A 73 12.42 -15.63 -8.47
N GLY A 74 11.44 -16.08 -9.26
CA GLY A 74 10.62 -15.25 -10.15
C GLY A 74 9.68 -14.27 -9.44
N LEU A 75 9.60 -14.31 -8.10
CA LEU A 75 8.86 -13.32 -7.31
C LEU A 75 9.63 -12.02 -7.06
N ARG A 76 10.95 -11.98 -7.26
CA ARG A 76 11.74 -10.74 -7.01
C ARG A 76 11.31 -9.61 -7.95
N THR A 77 10.98 -9.97 -9.18
CA THR A 77 10.55 -9.05 -10.24
C THR A 77 9.04 -8.92 -10.35
N SER A 78 8.25 -9.67 -9.57
CA SER A 78 6.79 -9.61 -9.60
C SER A 78 6.28 -8.32 -8.98
N ARG A 79 5.28 -7.67 -9.61
CA ARG A 79 4.61 -6.50 -9.05
C ARG A 79 3.64 -6.88 -7.93
N PHE A 80 3.08 -8.09 -8.01
CA PHE A 80 2.11 -8.62 -7.06
C PHE A 80 2.76 -9.51 -5.99
N ARG A 81 4.06 -9.31 -5.71
CA ARG A 81 4.82 -10.09 -4.71
C ARG A 81 4.08 -10.22 -3.37
N SER A 82 3.42 -9.16 -2.90
CA SER A 82 2.65 -9.18 -1.65
C SER A 82 1.43 -10.11 -1.68
N ILE A 83 0.81 -10.31 -2.84
CA ILE A 83 -0.31 -11.23 -3.03
C ILE A 83 0.21 -12.65 -3.16
N CYS A 84 1.26 -12.86 -3.96
CA CYS A 84 1.93 -14.14 -4.09
C CYS A 84 2.36 -14.73 -2.73
N TRP A 85 2.98 -13.93 -1.87
CA TRP A 85 3.37 -14.39 -0.53
C TRP A 85 2.16 -14.68 0.36
N ARG A 86 1.09 -13.90 0.28
CA ARG A 86 -0.13 -14.19 1.06
C ARG A 86 -0.78 -15.50 0.65
N LEU A 87 -0.78 -15.84 -0.64
CA LEU A 87 -1.25 -17.14 -1.12
C LEU A 87 -0.33 -18.27 -0.65
N LEU A 88 0.98 -18.13 -0.84
CA LEU A 88 1.96 -19.15 -0.46
C LEU A 88 2.01 -19.42 1.05
N LEU A 89 1.77 -18.40 1.87
CA LEU A 89 1.70 -18.51 3.34
C LEU A 89 0.32 -18.93 3.85
N GLY A 90 -0.66 -19.16 2.98
CA GLY A 90 -2.03 -19.56 3.36
C GLY A 90 -2.85 -18.46 4.02
N ALA A 91 -2.46 -17.19 3.86
CA ALA A 91 -3.21 -16.04 4.37
C ALA A 91 -4.39 -15.64 3.46
N LEU A 92 -4.44 -16.17 2.23
CA LEU A 92 -5.51 -15.98 1.26
C LEU A 92 -5.87 -17.31 0.61
N THR A 93 -7.16 -17.53 0.32
CA THR A 93 -7.61 -18.76 -0.33
C THR A 93 -7.36 -18.72 -1.85
N PRO A 94 -6.60 -19.67 -2.42
CA PRO A 94 -6.34 -19.71 -3.86
C PRO A 94 -7.62 -19.97 -4.68
N GLY A 95 -7.68 -19.47 -5.91
CA GLY A 95 -8.83 -19.65 -6.82
C GLY A 95 -10.12 -18.90 -6.41
N SER A 96 -10.08 -18.03 -5.39
CA SER A 96 -11.21 -17.15 -5.03
C SER A 96 -10.81 -15.69 -4.80
N PRO A 97 -10.27 -14.97 -5.80
CA PRO A 97 -9.78 -13.59 -5.62
C PRO A 97 -10.84 -12.59 -5.15
N ASN A 98 -12.09 -12.83 -5.53
CA ASN A 98 -13.27 -12.08 -5.08
C ASN A 98 -13.51 -12.18 -3.56
N LYS A 99 -12.96 -13.18 -2.87
CA LYS A 99 -13.07 -13.33 -1.40
C LYS A 99 -11.90 -12.70 -0.64
N TRP A 100 -10.77 -12.47 -1.29
CA TRP A 100 -9.53 -12.05 -0.63
C TRP A 100 -9.67 -10.77 0.19
N LEU A 101 -10.46 -9.81 -0.30
CA LEU A 101 -10.68 -8.56 0.43
C LEU A 101 -11.35 -8.80 1.79
N GLU A 102 -12.35 -9.69 1.83
CA GLU A 102 -13.06 -10.04 3.05
C GLU A 102 -12.18 -10.90 3.97
N GLU A 103 -11.42 -11.86 3.43
CA GLU A 103 -10.45 -12.65 4.21
C GLU A 103 -9.42 -11.76 4.90
N ILE A 104 -8.88 -10.75 4.20
CA ILE A 104 -7.95 -9.77 4.76
C ILE A 104 -8.63 -8.98 5.88
N ARG A 105 -9.89 -8.57 5.69
CA ARG A 105 -10.65 -7.81 6.69
C ARG A 105 -10.85 -8.63 7.96
N ILE A 106 -11.31 -9.88 7.82
CA ILE A 106 -11.50 -10.81 8.94
C ILE A 106 -10.19 -11.05 9.67
N SER A 107 -9.11 -11.35 8.94
CA SER A 107 -7.78 -11.59 9.53
C SER A 107 -7.27 -10.38 10.32
N ARG A 108 -7.45 -9.16 9.79
CA ARG A 108 -7.07 -7.92 10.48
C ARG A 108 -7.89 -7.65 11.73
N ASN A 109 -9.20 -7.87 11.67
CA ASN A 109 -10.07 -7.74 12.85
C ASN A 109 -9.70 -8.75 13.93
N HIS A 110 -9.46 -10.01 13.56
CA HIS A 110 -9.03 -11.03 14.49
C HIS A 110 -7.70 -10.68 15.19
N TYR A 111 -6.73 -10.15 14.43
CA TYR A 111 -5.48 -9.65 15.03
C TYR A 111 -5.72 -8.46 15.97
N GLN A 112 -6.61 -7.54 15.61
CA GLN A 112 -6.95 -6.38 16.45
C GLN A 112 -7.58 -6.83 17.77
N GLU A 113 -8.54 -7.76 17.73
CA GLU A 113 -9.18 -8.35 18.92
C GLU A 113 -8.18 -9.11 19.79
N LEU A 114 -7.27 -9.88 19.17
CA LEU A 114 -6.20 -10.57 19.89
C LEU A 114 -5.30 -9.56 20.61
N LYS A 115 -4.86 -8.52 19.90
CA LYS A 115 -3.99 -7.47 20.44
C LYS A 115 -4.64 -6.74 21.62
N GLU A 116 -5.93 -6.42 21.52
CA GLU A 116 -6.69 -5.77 22.60
C GLU A 116 -6.80 -6.69 23.82
N ARG A 117 -7.18 -7.95 23.62
CA ARG A 117 -7.33 -8.94 24.71
C ARG A 117 -6.03 -9.24 25.47
N ILE A 118 -4.89 -9.25 24.79
CA ILE A 118 -3.60 -9.49 25.46
C ILE A 118 -3.01 -8.22 26.07
N THR A 119 -3.45 -7.04 25.65
CA THR A 119 -2.96 -5.77 26.21
C THR A 119 -3.80 -5.39 27.42
N ILE A 120 -3.47 -5.96 28.58
CA ILE A 120 -4.09 -5.58 29.84
C ILE A 120 -3.40 -4.33 30.36
N ASN A 121 -4.17 -3.28 30.64
CA ASN A 121 -3.67 -2.12 31.37
C ASN A 121 -4.46 -1.96 32.67
N PRO A 122 -3.94 -2.44 33.81
CA PRO A 122 -4.65 -2.42 35.09
C PRO A 122 -4.89 -1.00 35.63
N ARG A 123 -4.29 0.04 35.02
CA ARG A 123 -4.62 1.44 35.35
C ARG A 123 -5.93 1.92 34.72
N ILE A 124 -6.33 1.29 33.62
CA ILE A 124 -7.54 1.63 32.85
C ILE A 124 -8.65 0.64 33.22
N ASP A 125 -8.33 -0.65 33.24
CA ASP A 125 -9.25 -1.72 33.62
C ASP A 125 -9.25 -1.94 35.14
N LYS A 126 -10.03 -1.13 35.85
CA LYS A 126 -10.25 -1.25 37.31
C LYS A 126 -11.24 -2.38 37.65
N SER A 127 -11.07 -3.57 37.06
CA SER A 127 -12.07 -4.63 37.13
C SER A 127 -12.12 -5.36 38.48
N LEU A 128 -11.12 -5.19 39.36
CA LEU A 128 -11.04 -5.90 40.64
C LEU A 128 -10.54 -4.95 41.75
N ASP A 129 -11.41 -4.61 42.70
CA ASP A 129 -11.15 -3.73 43.85
C ASP A 129 -10.06 -4.27 44.82
N VAL A 130 -9.58 -5.49 44.59
CA VAL A 130 -8.56 -6.21 45.39
C VAL A 130 -7.20 -6.26 44.66
N ASP A 131 -7.16 -5.90 43.38
CA ASP A 131 -5.98 -6.07 42.54
C ASP A 131 -5.06 -4.85 42.60
N ASN A 132 -3.81 -5.04 43.03
CA ASN A 132 -2.89 -3.96 43.37
C ASN A 132 -1.50 -4.18 42.73
N PRO A 133 -0.71 -3.11 42.52
CA PRO A 133 0.58 -3.18 41.83
C PRO A 133 1.66 -4.00 42.54
N LEU A 134 1.42 -4.43 43.79
CA LEU A 134 2.34 -5.28 44.55
C LEU A 134 1.78 -6.70 44.72
N SER A 135 0.65 -7.02 44.11
CA SER A 135 0.07 -8.36 44.19
C SER A 135 1.01 -9.37 43.54
N THR A 136 1.41 -10.37 44.31
CA THR A 136 2.21 -11.51 43.82
C THR A 136 1.34 -12.65 43.30
N GLU A 137 0.02 -12.48 43.30
CA GLU A 137 -0.88 -13.48 42.76
C GLU A 137 -0.72 -13.58 41.26
N THR A 138 -0.55 -14.81 40.76
CA THR A 138 -0.34 -15.06 39.32
C THR A 138 -1.52 -14.63 38.45
N GLN A 139 -2.72 -14.51 39.03
CA GLN A 139 -3.95 -14.06 38.36
C GLN A 139 -4.16 -12.54 38.44
N SER A 140 -3.27 -11.80 39.11
CA SER A 140 -3.33 -10.34 39.18
C SER A 140 -3.11 -9.71 37.80
N SER A 141 -3.95 -8.74 37.47
CA SER A 141 -3.84 -7.89 36.28
C SER A 141 -2.55 -7.07 36.31
N TRP A 142 -2.09 -6.69 37.51
CA TRP A 142 -0.80 -6.01 37.70
C TRP A 142 0.38 -6.95 37.47
N ASN A 143 0.37 -8.15 38.05
CA ASN A 143 1.42 -9.13 37.81
C ASN A 143 1.53 -9.46 36.31
N LYS A 144 0.40 -9.72 35.65
CA LYS A 144 0.37 -9.96 34.20
C LYS A 144 0.89 -8.76 33.40
N PHE A 145 0.47 -7.54 33.74
CA PHE A 145 0.99 -6.32 33.09
C PHE A 145 2.50 -6.16 33.21
N PHE A 146 3.08 -6.47 34.38
CA PHE A 146 4.54 -6.41 34.55
C PHE A 146 5.27 -7.48 33.74
N CYS A 147 4.79 -8.73 33.78
CA CYS A 147 5.32 -9.81 32.93
C CYS A 147 5.25 -9.45 31.45
N ASP A 148 4.11 -8.92 30.99
CA ASP A 148 3.90 -8.53 29.59
C ASP A 148 4.85 -7.40 29.18
N ASN A 149 5.10 -6.42 30.07
CA ASN A 149 6.05 -5.34 29.81
C ASN A 149 7.50 -5.82 29.79
N GLU A 150 7.86 -6.75 30.68
CA GLU A 150 9.19 -7.36 30.69
C GLU A 150 9.41 -8.14 29.38
N LEU A 151 8.45 -8.95 28.96
CA LEU A 151 8.51 -9.68 27.69
C LEU A 151 8.64 -8.71 26.50
N LYS A 152 7.84 -7.65 26.45
CA LYS A 152 7.96 -6.61 25.42
C LYS A 152 9.32 -5.93 25.43
N SER A 153 9.93 -5.72 26.60
CA SER A 153 11.28 -5.16 26.72
C SER A 153 12.32 -6.09 26.11
N VAL A 154 12.24 -7.40 26.39
CA VAL A 154 13.13 -8.41 25.79
C VAL A 154 12.96 -8.45 24.26
N ILE A 155 11.73 -8.51 23.77
CA ILE A 155 11.43 -8.46 22.32
C ILE A 155 12.02 -7.19 21.69
N ASN A 156 11.85 -6.04 22.35
CA ASN A 156 12.31 -4.76 21.84
C ASN A 156 13.83 -4.71 21.67
N GLN A 157 14.60 -5.37 22.55
CA GLN A 157 16.06 -5.46 22.42
C GLN A 157 16.47 -6.15 21.10
N ASP A 158 15.76 -7.19 20.69
CA ASP A 158 16.05 -7.88 19.42
C ASP A 158 15.55 -7.09 18.20
N VAL A 159 14.39 -6.44 18.32
CA VAL A 159 13.84 -5.55 17.27
C VAL A 159 14.80 -4.41 16.94
N VAL A 160 15.37 -3.72 17.96
CA VAL A 160 16.31 -2.63 17.70
C VAL A 160 17.63 -3.12 17.09
N ARG A 161 18.06 -4.36 17.29
CA ARG A 161 19.26 -4.92 16.63
C ARG A 161 18.99 -5.47 15.23
N THR A 162 17.73 -5.61 14.81
CA THR A 162 17.36 -6.21 13.52
C THR A 162 17.65 -5.27 12.34
N PHE A 163 18.53 -5.69 11.42
CA PHE A 163 18.98 -4.94 10.23
C PHE A 163 19.33 -3.47 10.51
N PRO A 164 20.36 -3.18 11.33
CA PRO A 164 20.63 -1.84 11.83
C PRO A 164 21.02 -0.85 10.73
N GLY A 165 21.60 -1.32 9.61
CA GLY A 165 21.97 -0.50 8.46
C GLY A 165 20.82 -0.17 7.49
N VAL A 166 19.58 -0.55 7.81
CA VAL A 166 18.41 -0.32 6.95
C VAL A 166 17.43 0.62 7.65
N ASP A 167 17.31 1.86 7.15
CA ASP A 167 16.51 2.93 7.75
C ASP A 167 15.05 2.55 7.97
N PHE A 168 14.49 1.69 7.10
CA PHE A 168 13.13 1.18 7.25
C PHE A 168 12.87 0.60 8.66
N PHE A 169 13.81 -0.18 9.19
CA PHE A 169 13.70 -0.83 10.51
C PHE A 169 14.01 0.10 11.67
N ARG A 170 14.48 1.33 11.41
CA ARG A 170 14.74 2.35 12.44
C ARG A 170 13.51 3.18 12.76
N LYS A 171 12.49 3.15 11.89
CA LYS A 171 11.24 3.89 12.08
C LYS A 171 10.47 3.33 13.27
N GLU A 172 10.09 4.21 14.19
CA GLU A 172 9.32 3.87 15.40
C GLU A 172 8.05 3.08 15.06
N LYS A 173 7.30 3.50 14.03
CA LYS A 173 6.09 2.78 13.57
C LYS A 173 6.38 1.32 13.19
N VAL A 174 7.53 1.05 12.58
CA VAL A 174 7.92 -0.30 12.15
C VAL A 174 8.37 -1.12 13.37
N GLN A 175 9.17 -0.56 14.26
CA GLN A 175 9.60 -1.25 15.49
C GLN A 175 8.41 -1.58 16.38
N THR A 176 7.49 -0.64 16.58
CA THR A 176 6.24 -0.87 17.31
C THR A 176 5.39 -1.96 16.63
N ALA A 177 5.31 -1.99 15.30
CA ALA A 177 4.61 -3.05 14.60
C ALA A 177 5.27 -4.42 14.81
N MET A 178 6.60 -4.51 14.71
CA MET A 178 7.36 -5.75 14.92
C MET A 178 7.21 -6.26 16.36
N THR A 179 7.37 -5.39 17.36
CA THR A 179 7.19 -5.75 18.76
C THR A 179 5.77 -6.26 19.03
N ASN A 180 4.75 -5.61 18.46
CA ASN A 180 3.37 -6.08 18.60
C ASN A 180 3.16 -7.44 17.93
N ILE A 181 3.65 -7.64 16.70
CA ILE A 181 3.52 -8.91 15.98
C ILE A 181 4.17 -10.05 16.78
N LEU A 182 5.39 -9.84 17.28
CA LEU A 182 6.14 -10.84 18.06
C LEU A 182 5.51 -11.11 19.43
N PHE A 183 4.92 -10.09 20.06
CA PHE A 183 4.23 -10.26 21.34
C PHE A 183 2.88 -10.97 21.20
N CYS A 184 2.21 -10.85 20.05
CA CYS A 184 0.93 -11.52 19.77
C CYS A 184 1.07 -12.95 19.25
N TYR A 185 2.28 -13.42 18.94
CA TYR A 185 2.56 -14.74 18.37
C TYR A 185 2.56 -15.83 19.46
#